data_AF-A0AAV3S3H3-F1
#
_entry.id   AF-A0AAV3S3H3-F1
#
_cell.length_a   1.000
_cell.length_b   1.000
_cell.length_c   1.000
_cell.angle_alpha   90.00
_cell.angle_beta   90.00
_cell.angle_gamma   90.00
#
_symmetry.space_group_name_H-M   'P 1'
#
loop_
_entity.id
_entity.type
_entity.pdbx_description
1 polymer ?
#
loop_
_entity_poly.entity_id
_entity_poly.type
_entity_poly.pdbx_seq_one_letter_code
_entity_poly.pdbx_strand_id
1 'polypeptide(L)'
;MSPFEALYGRRCRTQVCWNEVRDKKIYGFELVEKSVERIKLIQQHLRTAQDRQKKYADRRRIELSFEIGDKVFLRISPWKSVLRFGKKGKLSPRYIGPYEIIAKVGLVPYRITLPPELQRIHNVFHVTCLRKYIPDESHILKSHPIELKEDLINEEHLVKILDRREKVLRNKIISLVKVLWRNQRIEEATWEREEDVKIQLPYLFSDEG
;
A
#
# COMPACT_ATOMS: atom_id res chain seq x y z
N MET A 1 -37.33 21.52 -3.45
CA MET A 1 -36.88 22.62 -2.56
C MET A 1 -35.36 22.57 -2.50
N SER A 2 -34.69 23.69 -2.71
CA SER A 2 -33.23 23.72 -2.61
C SER A 2 -32.76 23.62 -1.15
N PRO A 3 -31.51 23.18 -0.85
CA PRO A 3 -30.98 23.15 0.51
C PRO A 3 -31.04 24.51 1.21
N PHE A 4 -30.90 25.61 0.46
CA PHE A 4 -31.02 26.97 0.98
C PHE A 4 -32.45 27.33 1.34
N GLU A 5 -33.44 27.01 0.50
CA GLU A 5 -34.85 27.23 0.80
C GLU A 5 -35.30 26.45 2.03
N ALA A 6 -34.80 25.22 2.18
CA ALA A 6 -35.04 24.38 3.34
C ALA A 6 -34.48 25.00 4.63
N LEU A 7 -33.30 25.64 4.55
CA LEU A 7 -32.64 26.25 5.71
C LEU A 7 -33.22 27.63 6.08
N TYR A 8 -33.53 28.46 5.09
CA TYR A 8 -33.89 29.87 5.30
C TYR A 8 -35.37 30.20 5.05
N GLY A 9 -36.18 29.22 4.63
CA GLY A 9 -37.61 29.42 4.33
C GLY A 9 -37.88 30.36 3.14
N ARG A 10 -36.86 30.75 2.39
CA ARG A 10 -36.93 31.69 1.26
C ARG A 10 -36.07 31.21 0.09
N ARG A 11 -36.44 31.58 -1.13
CA ARG A 11 -35.66 31.26 -2.35
C ARG A 11 -34.28 31.93 -2.31
N CYS A 12 -33.25 31.25 -2.84
CA CYS A 12 -31.94 31.87 -3.09
C CYS A 12 -32.09 33.09 -3.98
N ARG A 13 -31.36 34.17 -3.70
CA ARG A 13 -31.15 35.24 -4.68
C ARG A 13 -30.02 34.82 -5.62
N THR A 14 -30.33 34.58 -6.88
CA THR A 14 -29.37 34.32 -7.95
C THR A 14 -29.58 35.35 -9.06
N GLN A 15 -28.59 35.58 -9.93
CA GLN A 15 -28.71 36.53 -11.05
C GLN A 15 -29.88 36.22 -12.00
N VAL A 16 -30.38 34.98 -11.98
CA VAL A 16 -31.52 34.49 -12.75
C VAL A 16 -32.84 34.59 -11.97
N CYS A 17 -32.81 34.74 -10.64
CA CYS A 17 -33.99 34.81 -9.78
C CYS A 17 -34.11 36.17 -9.08
N TRP A 18 -34.70 37.13 -9.78
CA TRP A 18 -35.10 38.44 -9.23
C TRP A 18 -36.48 38.33 -8.58
N ASN A 19 -36.53 37.83 -7.34
CA ASN A 19 -37.73 38.04 -6.52
C ASN A 19 -37.68 39.45 -5.94
N GLU A 20 -38.68 40.27 -6.28
CA GLU A 20 -38.84 41.63 -5.75
C GLU A 20 -38.86 41.62 -4.22
N VAL A 21 -38.07 42.51 -3.63
CA VAL A 21 -38.07 42.77 -2.19
C VAL A 21 -39.30 43.59 -1.90
N ARG A 22 -40.45 42.95 -1.66
CA ARG A 22 -41.61 43.65 -1.10
C ARG A 22 -42.14 42.94 0.14
N ASP A 23 -42.00 43.70 1.21
CA ASP A 23 -42.63 43.66 2.52
C ASP A 23 -42.51 42.35 3.31
N LYS A 24 -42.00 42.47 4.55
CA LYS A 24 -42.19 41.47 5.59
C LYS A 24 -43.70 41.35 5.85
N LYS A 25 -44.40 40.54 5.03
CA LYS A 25 -45.74 40.07 5.36
C LYS A 25 -45.62 39.33 6.69
N ILE A 26 -46.38 39.77 7.67
CA ILE A 26 -46.54 39.06 8.94
C ILE A 26 -47.05 37.67 8.57
N TYR A 27 -46.18 36.67 8.70
CA TYR A 27 -46.50 35.31 8.32
C TYR A 27 -47.44 34.72 9.38
N GLY A 28 -48.65 34.33 8.96
CA GLY A 28 -49.63 33.69 9.83
C GLY A 28 -49.21 32.29 10.27
N PHE A 29 -49.85 31.77 11.31
CA PHE A 29 -49.66 30.42 11.88
C PHE A 29 -49.64 29.30 10.81
N GLU A 30 -50.48 29.44 9.78
CA GLU A 30 -50.58 28.51 8.64
C GLU A 30 -49.25 28.31 7.89
N LEU A 31 -48.38 29.34 7.85
CA LEU A 31 -47.09 29.25 7.17
C LEU A 31 -46.07 28.49 8.01
N VAL A 32 -46.19 28.57 9.34
CA VAL A 32 -45.36 27.81 10.28
C VAL A 32 -45.71 26.33 10.18
N GLU A 33 -46.98 25.97 10.13
CA GLU A 33 -47.44 24.59 9.94
C GLU A 33 -46.91 24.00 8.62
N LYS A 34 -47.11 24.71 7.50
CA LYS A 34 -46.57 24.31 6.19
C LYS A 34 -45.05 24.18 6.20
N SER A 35 -44.35 24.99 7.00
CA SER A 35 -42.88 24.90 7.13
C SER A 35 -42.47 23.67 7.94
N VAL A 36 -43.18 23.34 9.03
CA VAL A 36 -42.95 22.14 9.84
C VAL A 36 -43.18 20.87 9.02
N GLU A 37 -44.25 20.81 8.23
CA GLU A 37 -44.52 19.69 7.32
C GLU A 37 -43.42 19.52 6.28
N ARG A 38 -42.97 20.63 5.69
CA ARG A 38 -41.85 20.64 4.74
C ARG A 38 -40.55 20.15 5.35
N ILE A 39 -40.23 20.56 6.58
CA ILE A 39 -39.04 20.10 7.31
C ILE A 39 -39.11 18.60 7.58
N LYS A 40 -40.28 18.09 8.01
CA LYS A 40 -40.50 16.64 8.20
C LYS A 40 -40.24 15.87 6.89
N LEU A 41 -40.77 16.38 5.78
CA LEU A 41 -40.56 15.77 4.46
C LEU A 41 -39.08 15.78 4.04
N ILE A 42 -38.37 16.90 4.27
CA ILE A 42 -36.92 17.01 3.99
C ILE A 42 -36.14 15.99 4.82
N GLN A 43 -36.43 15.85 6.11
CA GLN A 43 -35.76 14.89 6.98
C GLN A 43 -35.98 13.44 6.51
N GLN A 44 -37.21 13.10 6.08
CA GLN A 44 -37.52 11.79 5.51
C GLN A 44 -36.76 11.51 4.22
N HIS A 45 -36.68 12.50 3.31
CA HIS A 45 -35.91 12.36 2.07
C HIS A 45 -34.40 12.25 2.33
N LEU A 46 -33.88 13.02 3.29
CA LEU A 46 -32.47 12.99 3.67
C LEU A 46 -32.11 11.62 4.27
N ARG A 47 -32.96 11.08 5.15
CA ARG A 47 -32.79 9.71 5.68
C ARG A 47 -32.83 8.67 4.56
N THR A 48 -33.84 8.74 3.69
CA THR A 48 -33.94 7.84 2.53
C THR A 48 -32.69 7.89 1.63
N ALA A 49 -32.14 9.09 1.41
CA ALA A 49 -30.92 9.26 0.62
C ALA A 49 -29.69 8.68 1.32
N GLN A 50 -29.53 8.91 2.62
CA GLN A 50 -28.47 8.32 3.44
C GLN A 50 -28.56 6.79 3.47
N ASP A 51 -29.76 6.24 3.64
CA ASP A 51 -30.00 4.79 3.64
C ASP A 51 -29.65 4.16 2.28
N ARG A 52 -29.99 4.83 1.17
CA ARG A 52 -29.58 4.40 -0.17
C ARG A 52 -28.06 4.42 -0.35
N GLN A 53 -27.40 5.50 0.09
CA GLN A 53 -25.93 5.60 0.04
C GLN A 53 -25.27 4.49 0.86
N LYS A 54 -25.77 4.26 2.09
CA LYS A 54 -25.31 3.19 2.97
C LYS A 54 -25.50 1.82 2.32
N LYS A 55 -26.69 1.52 1.79
CA LYS A 55 -26.99 0.26 1.09
C LYS A 55 -26.03 0.02 -0.08
N TYR A 56 -25.73 1.04 -0.88
CA TYR A 56 -24.79 0.90 -2.00
C TYR A 56 -23.34 0.73 -1.54
N ALA A 57 -22.92 1.47 -0.51
CA ALA A 57 -21.57 1.37 0.05
C ALA A 57 -21.32 0.00 0.69
N ASP A 58 -22.28 -0.49 1.47
CA ASP A 58 -22.15 -1.73 2.25
C ASP A 58 -22.27 -2.98 1.38
N ARG A 59 -22.96 -2.92 0.23
CA ARG A 59 -23.18 -4.07 -0.68
C ARG A 59 -21.88 -4.78 -1.12
N ARG A 60 -20.75 -4.06 -1.19
CA ARG A 60 -19.45 -4.61 -1.61
C ARG A 60 -18.44 -4.71 -0.48
N ARG A 61 -18.81 -4.32 0.75
CA ARG A 61 -17.90 -4.36 1.90
C ARG A 61 -18.10 -5.68 2.63
N ILE A 62 -16.99 -6.35 2.91
CA ILE A 62 -16.94 -7.53 3.77
C ILE A 62 -16.49 -7.03 5.14
N GLU A 63 -17.21 -7.44 6.18
CA GLU A 63 -16.82 -7.14 7.55
C GLU A 63 -15.56 -7.95 7.89
N LEU A 64 -14.41 -7.27 7.97
CA LEU A 64 -13.18 -7.86 8.48
C LEU A 64 -13.14 -7.68 9.99
N SER A 65 -13.03 -8.79 10.70
CA SER A 65 -12.75 -8.82 12.13
C SER A 65 -11.57 -9.76 12.37
N PHE A 66 -10.83 -9.49 13.43
CA PHE A 66 -9.68 -10.28 13.85
C PHE A 66 -9.77 -10.54 15.35
N GLU A 67 -9.19 -11.65 15.79
CA GLU A 67 -9.10 -12.02 17.19
C GLU A 67 -7.73 -11.70 17.77
N ILE A 68 -7.64 -11.67 19.10
CA ILE A 68 -6.36 -11.50 19.80
C ILE A 68 -5.52 -12.77 19.56
N GLY A 69 -4.26 -12.60 19.18
CA GLY A 69 -3.37 -13.70 18.80
C GLY A 69 -3.38 -14.04 17.31
N ASP A 70 -4.31 -13.51 16.52
CA ASP A 70 -4.26 -13.66 15.06
C ASP A 70 -3.00 -12.97 14.50
N LYS A 71 -2.35 -13.66 13.55
CA LYS A 71 -1.27 -13.08 12.76
C LYS A 71 -1.85 -12.29 11.59
N VAL A 72 -1.33 -11.08 11.37
CA VAL A 72 -1.77 -10.18 10.31
C VAL A 72 -0.60 -9.51 9.63
N PHE A 73 -0.75 -9.31 8.32
CA PHE A 73 0.13 -8.48 7.53
C PHE A 73 -0.25 -7.00 7.62
N LEU A 74 0.76 -6.14 7.80
CA LEU A 74 0.59 -4.69 7.78
C LEU A 74 0.83 -4.13 6.38
N ARG A 75 -0.14 -3.37 5.85
CA ARG A 75 -0.05 -2.71 4.54
C ARG A 75 0.87 -1.48 4.58
N ILE A 76 1.77 -1.38 3.61
CA ILE A 76 2.61 -0.20 3.38
C ILE A 76 1.91 0.76 2.42
N SER A 77 1.87 2.04 2.78
CA SER A 77 1.55 3.13 1.85
C SER A 77 2.82 3.58 1.12
N PRO A 78 2.85 3.61 -0.23
CA PRO A 78 3.99 4.12 -0.99
C PRO A 78 4.32 5.59 -0.71
N TRP A 79 3.31 6.37 -0.27
CA TRP A 79 3.42 7.82 -0.05
C TRP A 79 3.97 8.20 1.33
N LYS A 80 3.86 7.31 2.33
CA LYS A 80 4.41 7.58 3.66
C LYS A 80 5.89 7.18 3.63
N SER A 81 6.77 8.18 3.54
CA SER A 81 8.24 8.03 3.42
C SER A 81 8.94 7.29 4.56
N VAL A 82 8.18 6.71 5.50
CA VAL A 82 8.65 6.19 6.79
C VAL A 82 9.07 4.72 6.69
N LEU A 83 8.52 3.93 5.75
CA LEU A 83 8.80 2.49 5.64
C LEU A 83 9.29 2.12 4.24
N ARG A 84 10.62 2.16 4.03
CA ARG A 84 11.27 1.62 2.83
C ARG A 84 12.03 0.35 3.21
N PHE A 85 11.36 -0.79 3.20
CA PHE A 85 12.00 -2.10 3.39
C PHE A 85 12.86 -2.42 2.19
N GLY A 86 14.17 -2.20 2.27
CA GLY A 86 15.26 -2.74 1.44
C GLY A 86 15.16 -2.63 -0.09
N LYS A 87 14.07 -3.11 -0.68
CA LYS A 87 13.76 -3.12 -2.11
C LYS A 87 13.00 -1.84 -2.51
N LYS A 88 13.64 -1.04 -3.37
CA LYS A 88 13.05 0.18 -3.98
C LYS A 88 12.39 -0.17 -5.32
N GLY A 89 11.32 0.54 -5.67
CA GLY A 89 10.68 0.47 -6.99
C GLY A 89 9.58 -0.58 -7.12
N LYS A 90 9.32 -1.05 -8.35
CA LYS A 90 8.16 -1.90 -8.71
C LYS A 90 8.04 -3.21 -7.91
N LEU A 91 9.14 -3.68 -7.31
CA LEU A 91 9.24 -4.92 -6.54
C LEU A 91 9.24 -4.70 -5.01
N SER A 92 8.97 -3.50 -4.52
CA SER A 92 8.82 -3.27 -3.08
C SER A 92 7.61 -4.04 -2.54
N PRO A 93 7.72 -4.73 -1.39
CA PRO A 93 6.59 -5.43 -0.81
C PRO A 93 5.47 -4.44 -0.44
N ARG A 94 4.22 -4.81 -0.73
CA ARG A 94 3.04 -4.02 -0.33
C ARG A 94 2.60 -4.28 1.12
N TYR A 95 3.03 -5.38 1.69
CA TYR A 95 2.68 -5.87 3.01
C TYR A 95 3.94 -6.37 3.72
N ILE A 96 4.03 -6.19 5.04
CA ILE A 96 5.15 -6.65 5.86
C ILE A 96 4.61 -7.54 6.94
N GLY A 97 5.36 -8.60 7.22
CA GLY A 97 5.40 -9.34 8.47
C GLY A 97 4.09 -9.98 8.88
N PRO A 98 4.07 -11.24 9.32
CA PRO A 98 3.02 -11.63 10.24
C PRO A 98 3.30 -10.97 11.60
N TYR A 99 2.47 -10.00 11.98
CA TYR A 99 2.45 -9.41 13.31
C TYR A 99 1.25 -9.94 14.08
N GLU A 100 1.42 -10.19 15.38
CA GLU A 100 0.35 -10.69 16.22
C GLU A 100 -0.51 -9.52 16.72
N ILE A 101 -1.82 -9.73 16.78
CA ILE A 101 -2.75 -8.78 17.37
C ILE A 101 -2.70 -8.93 18.89
N ILE A 102 -2.30 -7.86 19.56
CA ILE A 102 -2.21 -7.78 21.03
C ILE A 102 -3.59 -7.47 21.63
N ALA A 103 -4.29 -6.50 21.05
CA ALA A 103 -5.53 -6.00 21.62
C ALA A 103 -6.44 -5.37 20.56
N LYS A 104 -7.74 -5.45 20.79
CA LYS A 104 -8.76 -4.73 20.02
C LYS A 104 -9.11 -3.43 20.74
N VAL A 105 -8.68 -2.29 20.19
CA VAL A 105 -8.85 -0.96 20.82
C VAL A 105 -10.27 -0.43 20.60
N GLY A 106 -10.92 -0.84 19.52
CA GLY A 106 -12.33 -0.53 19.24
C GLY A 106 -12.90 -1.41 18.14
N LEU A 107 -14.03 -1.01 17.54
CA LEU A 107 -14.65 -1.78 16.45
C LEU A 107 -13.72 -1.95 15.24
N VAL A 108 -12.89 -0.93 14.97
CA VAL A 108 -12.08 -0.82 13.76
C VAL A 108 -10.56 -0.75 14.02
N PRO A 109 -10.05 -0.13 15.09
CA PRO A 109 -8.61 -0.11 15.37
C PRO A 109 -8.14 -1.33 16.18
N TYR A 110 -7.03 -1.92 15.74
CA TYR A 110 -6.35 -3.06 16.37
C TYR A 110 -4.91 -2.68 16.72
N ARG A 111 -4.42 -3.19 17.85
CA ARG A 111 -3.04 -3.02 18.30
C ARG A 111 -2.23 -4.26 17.96
N ILE A 112 -1.07 -4.10 17.32
CA ILE A 112 -0.22 -5.20 16.87
C ILE A 112 1.18 -5.18 17.51
N THR A 113 1.85 -6.33 17.52
CA THR A 113 3.25 -6.46 17.94
C THR A 113 4.18 -5.92 16.84
N LEU A 114 4.69 -4.71 17.00
CA LEU A 114 5.70 -4.17 16.09
C LEU A 114 7.12 -4.54 16.57
N PRO A 115 8.05 -4.87 15.64
CA PRO A 115 9.44 -5.13 15.97
C PRO A 115 10.13 -3.85 16.47
N PRO A 116 11.25 -3.97 17.20
CA PRO A 116 11.96 -2.83 17.79
C PRO A 116 12.35 -1.76 16.77
N GLU A 117 12.70 -2.18 15.55
CA GLU A 117 13.02 -1.30 14.41
C GLU A 117 11.88 -0.33 14.05
N LEU A 118 10.64 -0.69 14.36
CA LEU A 118 9.43 0.07 14.04
C LEU A 118 8.78 0.75 15.25
N GLN A 119 9.46 0.80 16.41
CA GLN A 119 8.93 1.42 17.64
C GLN A 119 8.55 2.91 17.49
N ARG A 120 9.16 3.62 16.53
CA ARG A 120 8.79 5.02 16.23
C ARG A 120 7.35 5.16 15.70
N ILE A 121 6.72 4.06 15.27
CA ILE A 121 5.39 4.05 14.68
C ILE A 121 4.40 3.56 15.71
N HIS A 122 3.26 4.25 15.81
CA HIS A 122 2.16 3.80 16.64
C HIS A 122 1.70 2.41 16.20
N ASN A 123 1.62 1.50 17.16
CA ASN A 123 1.24 0.11 16.94
C ASN A 123 -0.28 -0.12 16.81
N VAL A 124 -1.06 0.95 16.65
CA VAL A 124 -2.51 0.90 16.48
C VAL A 124 -2.87 1.21 15.03
N PHE A 125 -3.49 0.25 14.36
CA PHE A 125 -3.83 0.35 12.94
C PHE A 125 -5.31 0.11 12.71
N HIS A 126 -5.85 0.80 11.70
CA HIS A 126 -7.21 0.58 11.21
C HIS A 126 -7.30 -0.78 10.50
N VAL A 127 -8.44 -1.47 10.62
CA VAL A 127 -8.66 -2.83 10.07
C VAL A 127 -8.31 -2.96 8.58
N THR A 128 -8.51 -1.90 7.78
CA THR A 128 -8.19 -1.87 6.33
C THR A 128 -6.69 -1.86 6.01
N CYS A 129 -5.85 -1.55 7.00
CA CYS A 129 -4.40 -1.64 6.90
C CYS A 129 -3.89 -3.05 7.24
N LEU A 130 -4.75 -3.93 7.76
CA LEU A 130 -4.41 -5.27 8.18
C LEU A 130 -4.98 -6.30 7.20
N ARG A 131 -4.25 -7.39 6.99
CA ARG A 131 -4.70 -8.53 6.19
C ARG A 131 -4.42 -9.81 6.96
N LYS A 132 -5.41 -10.71 7.04
CA LYS A 132 -5.25 -12.00 7.73
C LYS A 132 -4.05 -12.75 7.17
N TYR A 133 -3.16 -13.22 8.04
CA TYR A 133 -2.11 -14.16 7.68
C TYR A 133 -2.73 -15.56 7.62
N ILE A 134 -2.53 -16.25 6.49
CA ILE A 134 -2.86 -17.67 6.36
C ILE A 134 -1.53 -18.39 6.49
N PRO A 135 -1.29 -19.16 7.56
CA PRO A 135 -0.08 -19.94 7.69
C PRO A 135 -0.03 -20.94 6.55
N ASP A 136 1.08 -20.94 5.82
CA ASP A 136 1.33 -21.86 4.73
C ASP A 136 2.73 -22.43 4.93
N GLU A 137 2.85 -23.75 4.83
CA GLU A 137 4.08 -24.51 5.11
C GLU A 137 5.23 -24.09 4.19
N SER A 138 4.90 -23.57 3.00
CA SER A 138 5.87 -23.03 2.04
C SER A 138 6.53 -21.70 2.48
N HIS A 139 5.89 -20.95 3.39
CA HIS A 139 6.41 -19.67 3.91
C HIS A 139 7.36 -19.87 5.09
N ILE A 140 7.35 -21.06 5.70
CA ILE A 140 8.38 -21.47 6.65
C ILE A 140 9.59 -21.87 5.81
N LEU A 141 10.40 -20.88 5.41
CA LEU A 141 11.75 -21.17 4.98
C LEU A 141 12.44 -21.86 6.16
N LYS A 142 12.63 -23.19 6.08
CA LYS A 142 13.50 -23.91 7.01
C LYS A 142 14.83 -23.16 6.98
N SER A 143 15.15 -22.47 8.07
CA SER A 143 16.47 -21.89 8.27
C SER A 143 17.43 -23.07 8.33
N HIS A 144 17.98 -23.45 7.19
CA HIS A 144 19.15 -24.31 7.19
C HIS A 144 20.23 -23.48 7.87
N PRO A 145 20.91 -24.00 8.91
CA PRO A 145 22.02 -23.29 9.51
C PRO A 145 23.03 -23.04 8.39
N ILE A 146 23.15 -21.78 7.98
CA ILE A 146 24.28 -21.34 7.19
C ILE A 146 25.42 -21.33 8.22
N GLU A 147 26.35 -22.27 8.10
CA GLU A 147 27.63 -22.21 8.81
C GLU A 147 28.36 -20.96 8.31
N LEU A 148 28.04 -19.81 8.89
CA LEU A 148 28.79 -18.58 8.69
C LEU A 148 30.14 -18.79 9.36
N LYS A 149 31.19 -19.00 8.56
CA LYS A 149 32.56 -18.87 9.04
C LYS A 149 32.74 -17.46 9.61
N GLU A 150 33.54 -17.35 10.67
CA GLU A 150 33.69 -16.16 11.53
C GLU A 150 34.04 -14.86 10.78
N ASP A 151 34.53 -14.96 9.54
CA ASP A 151 34.91 -13.81 8.73
C ASP A 151 33.77 -13.15 7.96
N LEU A 152 32.55 -13.72 7.90
CA LEU A 152 31.37 -13.17 7.16
C LEU A 152 31.60 -12.85 5.67
N ILE A 153 32.79 -13.09 5.13
CA ILE A 153 33.12 -12.88 3.71
C ILE A 153 32.85 -14.20 2.98
N ASN A 154 31.72 -14.26 2.27
CA ASN A 154 31.53 -15.27 1.23
C ASN A 154 32.39 -14.87 0.04
N GLU A 155 33.63 -15.34 -0.02
CA GLU A 155 34.47 -15.17 -1.21
C GLU A 155 33.92 -16.05 -2.33
N GLU A 156 33.13 -15.46 -3.22
CA GLU A 156 32.72 -16.11 -4.46
C GLU A 156 33.96 -16.27 -5.35
N HIS A 157 34.41 -17.52 -5.54
CA HIS A 157 35.56 -17.79 -6.40
C HIS A 157 35.12 -17.85 -7.86
N LEU A 158 35.69 -16.94 -8.64
CA LEU A 158 35.48 -16.78 -10.07
C LEU A 158 36.31 -17.80 -10.85
N VAL A 159 35.65 -18.69 -11.59
CA VAL A 159 36.32 -19.87 -12.17
C VAL A 159 36.65 -19.66 -13.64
N LYS A 160 35.67 -19.28 -14.47
CA LYS A 160 35.88 -19.25 -15.93
C LYS A 160 34.86 -18.37 -16.67
N ILE A 161 35.29 -17.82 -17.80
CA ILE A 161 34.42 -17.25 -18.82
C ILE A 161 33.85 -18.38 -19.69
N LEU A 162 32.53 -18.52 -19.71
CA LEU A 162 31.85 -19.56 -20.49
C LEU A 162 31.47 -19.14 -21.90
N ASP A 163 31.08 -17.87 -22.07
CA ASP A 163 30.49 -17.40 -23.33
C ASP A 163 30.65 -15.87 -23.47
N ARG A 164 30.62 -15.37 -24.71
CA ARG A 164 30.69 -13.94 -25.05
C ARG A 164 29.56 -13.61 -26.01
N ARG A 165 28.84 -12.51 -25.76
CA ARG A 165 27.79 -12.02 -26.68
C ARG A 165 27.79 -10.50 -26.78
N GLU A 166 27.47 -10.00 -27.96
CA GLU A 166 27.29 -8.58 -28.19
C GLU A 166 25.80 -8.22 -28.19
N LYS A 167 25.46 -7.16 -27.45
CA LYS A 167 24.12 -6.60 -27.43
C LYS A 167 24.10 -5.28 -28.19
N VAL A 168 23.57 -5.31 -29.41
CA VAL A 168 23.38 -4.12 -30.23
C VAL A 168 22.16 -3.34 -29.72
N LEU A 169 22.40 -2.14 -29.19
CA LEU A 169 21.38 -1.13 -28.92
C LEU A 169 21.37 -0.09 -30.04
N ARG A 170 20.35 0.79 -30.06
CA ARG A 170 20.18 1.80 -31.12
C ARG A 170 21.42 2.69 -31.37
N ASN A 171 22.21 2.98 -30.32
CA ASN A 171 23.34 3.91 -30.39
C ASN A 171 24.68 3.30 -29.94
N LYS A 172 24.71 2.06 -29.42
CA LYS A 172 25.91 1.44 -28.85
C LYS A 172 25.85 -0.08 -28.93
N ILE A 173 27.00 -0.70 -29.09
CA ILE A 173 27.18 -2.16 -28.94
C ILE A 173 27.78 -2.38 -27.55
N ILE A 174 27.16 -3.26 -26.74
CA ILE A 174 27.65 -3.62 -25.41
C ILE A 174 28.10 -5.07 -25.47
N SER A 175 29.38 -5.34 -25.21
CA SER A 175 29.87 -6.71 -25.06
C SER A 175 29.59 -7.23 -23.64
N LEU A 176 29.02 -8.43 -23.59
CA LEU A 176 28.65 -9.13 -22.37
C LEU A 176 29.39 -10.46 -22.32
N VAL A 177 29.87 -10.81 -21.14
CA VAL A 177 30.57 -12.06 -20.88
C VAL A 177 29.76 -12.87 -19.86
N LYS A 178 29.60 -14.15 -20.14
CA LYS A 178 28.97 -15.08 -19.20
C LYS A 178 30.06 -15.60 -18.26
N VAL A 179 29.98 -15.17 -17.01
CA VAL A 179 30.95 -15.50 -15.97
C VAL A 179 30.38 -16.61 -15.11
N LEU A 180 31.15 -17.66 -14.90
CA LEU A 180 30.82 -18.75 -13.98
C LEU A 180 31.35 -18.44 -12.58
N TRP A 181 30.43 -18.32 -11.65
CA TRP A 181 30.67 -18.13 -10.23
C TRP A 181 30.58 -19.47 -9.53
N ARG A 182 31.58 -19.83 -8.74
CA ARG A 182 31.54 -21.02 -7.90
C ARG A 182 31.54 -20.59 -6.45
N ASN A 183 30.44 -20.88 -5.77
CA ASN A 183 30.41 -20.86 -4.31
C ASN A 183 30.53 -22.31 -3.78
N GLN A 184 30.64 -22.49 -2.47
CA GLN A 184 30.97 -23.77 -1.83
C GLN A 184 30.06 -24.96 -2.22
N ARG A 185 28.84 -24.71 -2.74
CA ARG A 185 27.88 -25.76 -3.13
C ARG A 185 27.11 -25.52 -4.43
N ILE A 186 27.23 -24.34 -5.05
CA ILE A 186 26.40 -23.93 -6.20
C ILE A 186 27.29 -23.24 -7.23
N GLU A 187 27.14 -23.66 -8.48
CA GLU A 187 27.69 -22.98 -9.65
C GLU A 187 26.58 -22.13 -10.28
N GLU A 188 26.76 -20.81 -10.30
CA GLU A 188 25.82 -19.87 -10.91
C GLU A 188 26.51 -19.15 -12.06
N ALA A 189 25.78 -18.87 -13.14
CA ALA A 189 26.33 -18.15 -14.29
C ALA A 189 25.52 -16.89 -14.57
N THR A 190 26.16 -15.72 -14.44
CA THR A 190 25.55 -14.42 -14.74
C THR A 190 26.18 -13.78 -15.98
N TRP A 191 25.42 -12.87 -16.61
CA TRP A 191 25.90 -12.08 -17.73
C TRP A 191 26.35 -10.71 -17.23
N GLU A 192 27.65 -10.49 -17.23
CA GLU A 192 28.27 -9.22 -16.82
C GLU A 192 28.81 -8.47 -18.04
N ARG A 193 29.08 -7.18 -17.89
CA ARG A 193 29.71 -6.39 -18.97
C ARG A 193 31.19 -6.69 -19.02
N GLU A 194 31.71 -6.84 -20.23
CA GLU A 194 33.11 -7.20 -20.42
C GLU A 194 34.08 -6.19 -19.81
N GLU A 195 33.77 -4.88 -19.90
CA GLU A 195 34.59 -3.80 -19.33
C GLU A 195 34.74 -3.93 -17.81
N ASP A 196 33.63 -4.22 -17.12
CA ASP A 196 33.60 -4.35 -15.66
C ASP A 196 34.39 -5.60 -15.21
N VAL A 197 34.26 -6.70 -15.95
CA VAL A 197 35.00 -7.95 -15.67
C VAL A 197 36.48 -7.80 -15.99
N LYS A 198 36.86 -7.06 -17.04
CA LYS A 198 38.27 -6.76 -17.37
C LYS A 198 38.97 -5.95 -16.28
N ILE A 199 38.27 -4.99 -15.67
CA ILE A 199 38.82 -4.17 -14.58
C ILE A 199 39.00 -5.03 -13.31
N GLN A 200 38.03 -5.90 -13.02
CA GLN A 200 38.08 -6.73 -11.83
C GLN A 200 39.07 -7.90 -11.97
N LEU A 201 39.20 -8.50 -13.16
CA LEU A 201 39.91 -9.75 -13.40
C LEU A 201 40.67 -9.75 -14.73
N PRO A 202 41.77 -8.98 -14.84
CA PRO A 202 42.56 -8.90 -16.07
C PRO A 202 43.19 -10.25 -16.46
N TYR A 203 43.45 -11.14 -15.49
CA TYR A 203 44.08 -12.45 -15.71
C TYR A 203 43.20 -13.42 -16.52
N LEU A 204 41.87 -13.34 -16.45
CA LEU A 204 40.95 -14.20 -17.22
C LEU A 204 40.92 -13.88 -18.72
N PHE A 205 41.48 -12.73 -19.11
CA PHE A 205 41.60 -12.29 -20.51
C PHE A 205 43.04 -12.38 -21.01
N SER A 206 43.98 -12.86 -20.18
CA SER A 206 45.41 -12.92 -20.50
C SER A 206 45.81 -14.22 -21.22
N ASP A 207 44.93 -15.23 -21.25
CA ASP A 207 45.18 -16.55 -21.87
C ASP A 207 44.72 -16.66 -23.35
N GLU A 208 44.44 -15.53 -24.02
CA GLU A 208 44.20 -15.49 -25.48
C GLU A 208 45.48 -15.05 -26.22
N GLY A 209 46.57 -15.79 -26.00
CA GLY A 209 47.83 -15.72 -26.77
C GLY A 209 48.06 -16.99 -27.58
#